data_AF-A0A9X1HDH9-F1
#
_entry.id   AF-A0A9X1HDH9-F1
#
_cell.length_a   1.000
_cell.length_b   1.000
_cell.length_c   1.000
_cell.angle_alpha   90.00
_cell.angle_beta   90.00
_cell.angle_gamma   90.00
#
_symmetry.space_group_name_H-M   'P 1'
#
loop_
_entity.id
_entity.type
_entity.pdbx_description
1 polymer ?
#
loop_
_entity_poly.entity_id
_entity_poly.type
_entity_poly.pdbx_seq_one_letter_code
_entity_poly.pdbx_strand_id
1 'polypeptide(L)'
;MRIKFLLAAVLCSVVGFAQSINDYKAVIVPLKYDFIKTDNQYRLATLSKSNLVKAGFEAFYANEQLPDGYTDRCQVLYIDVVRDNAFLVTKLFIQFKDCFGQVVFTSEVGKSKEKDYEAAYKECLDNAFKSVYALHYKYSGNAPVVNSKTPVAAKVSPAAAAVVTSAPVTQVAAVATSPDLKDPNLLYAQPTESGYQLIDKTPKVVMKLLKTSQSNVYIAIKDNVQGSLILKEDGQWYFESYQNDKLVSEKIVVKF
;
A
#
# COMPACT_ATOMS: atom_id res chain seq x y z
N MET A 1 -14.21 -33.19 -28.48
CA MET A 1 -13.19 -32.20 -28.92
C MET A 1 -13.64 -30.74 -28.78
N ARG A 2 -14.94 -30.42 -28.81
CA ARG A 2 -15.45 -29.03 -28.73
C ARG A 2 -15.22 -28.30 -27.39
N ILE A 3 -15.30 -29.01 -26.26
CA ILE A 3 -15.07 -28.43 -24.91
C ILE A 3 -13.58 -28.08 -24.66
N LYS A 4 -12.65 -28.86 -25.22
CA LYS A 4 -11.21 -28.58 -25.09
C LYS A 4 -10.81 -27.32 -25.88
N PHE A 5 -11.49 -27.06 -27.00
CA PHE A 5 -11.32 -25.81 -27.78
C PHE A 5 -11.90 -24.59 -27.06
N LEU A 6 -13.04 -24.74 -26.37
CA LEU A 6 -13.65 -23.67 -25.56
C LEU A 6 -12.78 -23.29 -24.34
N LEU A 7 -12.17 -24.26 -23.66
CA LEU A 7 -11.24 -24.00 -22.55
C LEU A 7 -9.94 -23.29 -23.01
N ALA A 8 -9.46 -23.59 -24.21
CA ALA A 8 -8.29 -22.91 -24.80
C ALA A 8 -8.60 -21.45 -25.17
N ALA A 9 -9.80 -21.17 -25.68
CA ALA A 9 -10.21 -19.81 -26.06
C ALA A 9 -10.41 -18.88 -24.84
N VAL A 10 -10.83 -19.41 -23.69
CA VAL A 10 -11.01 -18.63 -22.46
C VAL A 10 -9.66 -18.20 -21.86
N LEU A 11 -8.60 -19.02 -21.98
CA LEU A 11 -7.27 -18.70 -21.45
C LEU A 11 -6.58 -17.54 -22.19
N CYS A 12 -6.86 -17.33 -23.49
CA CYS A 12 -6.27 -16.25 -24.28
C CYS A 12 -6.89 -14.87 -24.04
N SER A 13 -8.04 -14.78 -23.35
CA SER A 13 -8.73 -13.50 -23.14
C SER A 13 -8.18 -12.66 -21.97
N VAL A 14 -7.17 -13.15 -21.25
CA VAL A 14 -6.57 -12.47 -20.09
C VAL A 14 -5.16 -11.93 -20.39
N VAL A 15 -4.93 -11.45 -21.61
CA VAL A 15 -3.82 -10.53 -21.87
C VAL A 15 -4.20 -9.15 -21.34
N GLY A 16 -4.03 -8.96 -20.04
CA GLY A 16 -4.03 -7.63 -19.44
C GLY A 16 -2.88 -6.83 -20.06
N PHE A 17 -3.18 -5.66 -20.60
CA PHE A 17 -2.17 -4.70 -21.02
C PHE A 17 -1.34 -4.31 -19.80
N ALA A 18 -0.13 -4.88 -19.68
CA ALA A 18 0.84 -4.42 -18.70
C ALA A 18 1.25 -2.99 -19.10
N GLN A 19 1.06 -2.03 -18.21
CA GLN A 19 1.55 -0.67 -18.41
C GLN A 19 3.07 -0.71 -18.36
N SER A 20 3.71 -0.26 -19.43
CA SER A 20 5.16 -0.20 -19.49
C SER A 20 5.65 1.07 -18.77
N ILE A 21 6.65 0.94 -17.92
CA ILE A 21 7.34 2.08 -17.29
C ILE A 21 7.90 3.04 -18.35
N ASN A 22 8.25 2.49 -19.52
CA ASN A 22 8.82 3.24 -20.64
C ASN A 22 7.83 4.23 -21.28
N ASP A 23 6.52 4.14 -20.98
CA ASP A 23 5.51 5.04 -21.54
C ASP A 23 5.38 6.36 -20.77
N TYR A 24 6.11 6.52 -19.67
CA TYR A 24 6.10 7.74 -18.86
C TYR A 24 7.37 8.54 -19.12
N LYS A 25 7.27 9.85 -19.28
CA LYS A 25 8.37 10.74 -19.68
C LYS A 25 9.35 11.03 -18.55
N ALA A 26 8.80 11.23 -17.34
CA ALA A 26 9.56 11.69 -16.19
C ALA A 26 9.03 11.10 -14.89
N VAL A 27 9.79 11.29 -13.82
CA VAL A 27 9.50 10.82 -12.47
C VAL A 27 9.49 11.98 -11.50
N ILE A 28 8.44 12.09 -10.70
CA ILE A 28 8.30 13.04 -9.60
C ILE A 28 8.79 12.41 -8.32
N VAL A 29 9.77 13.06 -7.69
CA VAL A 29 10.42 12.64 -6.46
C VAL A 29 9.83 13.44 -5.28
N PRO A 30 9.20 12.78 -4.30
CA PRO A 30 8.71 13.46 -3.12
C PRO A 30 9.89 13.95 -2.27
N LEU A 31 9.71 15.07 -1.58
CA LEU A 31 10.71 15.55 -0.63
C LEU A 31 10.76 14.71 0.65
N LYS A 32 9.68 14.02 0.97
CA LYS A 32 9.52 13.27 2.21
C LYS A 32 8.82 11.93 1.93
N TYR A 33 9.28 10.88 2.61
CA TYR A 33 8.68 9.55 2.61
C TYR A 33 8.02 9.27 3.96
N ASP A 34 7.06 8.35 4.00
CA ASP A 34 6.24 8.07 5.20
C ASP A 34 7.05 7.70 6.45
N PHE A 35 8.21 7.08 6.26
CA PHE A 35 9.06 6.60 7.37
C PHE A 35 10.09 7.64 7.86
N ILE A 36 10.22 8.79 7.20
CA ILE A 36 11.10 9.88 7.63
C ILE A 36 10.31 11.06 8.17
N LYS A 37 10.91 11.84 9.06
CA LYS A 37 10.23 12.91 9.81
C LYS A 37 10.31 14.25 9.11
N THR A 38 11.47 14.56 8.52
CA THR A 38 11.75 15.84 7.87
C THR A 38 11.98 15.66 6.38
N ASP A 39 11.83 16.76 5.64
CA ASP A 39 12.11 16.79 4.21
C ASP A 39 13.58 16.44 3.95
N ASN A 40 13.78 15.58 2.96
CA ASN A 40 15.06 15.09 2.48
C ASN A 40 15.97 14.55 3.60
N GLN A 41 15.38 14.01 4.67
CA GLN A 41 16.13 13.38 5.75
C GLN A 41 17.01 12.24 5.19
N TYR A 42 18.26 12.16 5.65
CA TYR A 42 19.27 11.23 5.13
C TYR A 42 19.54 11.39 3.62
N ARG A 43 19.18 12.54 3.04
CA ARG A 43 19.34 12.88 1.62
C ARG A 43 18.60 11.95 0.67
N LEU A 44 17.55 11.26 1.12
CA LEU A 44 16.88 10.23 0.33
C LEU A 44 16.20 10.77 -0.93
N ALA A 45 15.63 11.98 -0.90
CA ALA A 45 15.06 12.60 -2.10
C ALA A 45 16.17 12.94 -3.09
N THR A 46 17.29 13.52 -2.62
CA THR A 46 18.46 13.83 -3.46
C THR A 46 19.09 12.59 -4.08
N LEU A 47 19.27 11.52 -3.30
CA LEU A 47 19.82 10.26 -3.78
C LEU A 47 18.87 9.60 -4.80
N SER A 48 17.56 9.64 -4.55
CA SER A 48 16.56 9.10 -5.48
C SER A 48 16.57 9.84 -6.81
N LYS A 49 16.55 11.19 -6.79
CA LYS A 49 16.67 12.02 -8.01
C LYS A 49 17.98 11.72 -8.76
N SER A 50 19.11 11.65 -8.06
CA SER A 50 20.40 11.34 -8.68
C SER A 50 20.43 9.95 -9.32
N ASN A 51 19.89 8.93 -8.65
CA ASN A 51 19.86 7.57 -9.18
C ASN A 51 18.87 7.42 -10.33
N LEU A 52 17.74 8.14 -10.33
CA LEU A 52 16.81 8.19 -11.47
C LEU A 52 17.46 8.79 -12.73
N VAL A 53 18.18 9.91 -12.57
CA VAL A 53 18.93 10.53 -13.67
C VAL A 53 19.99 9.57 -14.22
N LYS A 54 20.71 8.84 -13.35
CA LYS A 54 21.64 7.79 -13.79
C LYS A 54 20.96 6.64 -14.51
N ALA A 55 19.72 6.32 -14.15
CA ALA A 55 18.91 5.28 -14.79
C ALA A 55 18.32 5.74 -16.15
N GLY A 56 18.48 7.01 -16.53
CA GLY A 56 18.01 7.58 -17.79
C GLY A 56 16.65 8.27 -17.72
N PHE A 57 16.06 8.42 -16.53
CA PHE A 57 14.82 9.17 -16.34
C PHE A 57 15.09 10.67 -16.20
N GLU A 58 14.16 11.49 -16.70
CA GLU A 58 14.04 12.86 -16.22
C GLU A 58 13.35 12.84 -14.85
N ALA A 59 13.92 13.54 -13.87
CA ALA A 59 13.42 13.52 -12.50
C ALA A 59 13.30 14.93 -11.93
N PHE A 60 12.15 15.22 -11.33
CA PHE A 60 11.82 16.52 -10.74
C PHE A 60 11.34 16.33 -9.30
N TYR A 61 11.63 17.27 -8.41
CA TYR A 61 11.05 17.22 -7.07
C TYR A 61 9.58 17.65 -7.10
N ALA A 62 8.77 17.14 -6.17
CA ALA A 62 7.34 17.42 -6.10
C ALA A 62 7.00 18.91 -5.88
N ASN A 63 7.93 19.71 -5.36
CA ASN A 63 7.77 21.14 -5.13
C ASN A 63 8.43 22.03 -6.20
N GLU A 64 9.06 21.44 -7.22
CA GLU A 64 9.65 22.20 -8.33
C GLU A 64 8.58 22.49 -9.39
N GLN A 65 8.66 23.67 -10.02
CA GLN A 65 7.83 23.98 -11.17
C GLN A 65 8.28 23.11 -12.36
N LEU A 66 7.36 22.32 -12.91
CA LEU A 66 7.65 21.48 -14.06
C LEU A 66 7.79 22.33 -15.34
N PRO A 67 8.76 22.01 -16.22
CA PRO A 67 8.91 22.70 -17.49
C PRO A 67 7.77 22.33 -18.47
N ASP A 68 7.64 23.10 -19.55
CA ASP A 68 6.64 22.87 -20.59
C ASP A 68 6.79 21.47 -21.19
N GLY A 69 5.66 20.76 -21.37
CA GLY A 69 5.64 19.39 -21.89
C GLY A 69 5.40 18.29 -20.84
N TYR A 70 5.34 18.67 -19.55
CA TYR A 70 4.99 17.80 -18.41
C TYR A 70 3.65 18.17 -17.75
N THR A 71 2.81 18.95 -18.45
CA THR A 71 1.55 19.49 -17.94
C THR A 71 0.51 18.41 -17.62
N ASP A 72 0.58 17.27 -18.31
CA ASP A 72 -0.32 16.15 -18.05
C ASP A 72 0.24 15.26 -16.92
N ARG A 73 -0.51 15.21 -15.82
CA ARG A 73 -0.20 14.41 -14.62
C ARG A 73 0.06 12.94 -14.92
N CYS A 74 -0.56 12.40 -15.97
CA CYS A 74 -0.46 10.97 -16.28
C CYS A 74 0.73 10.64 -17.18
N GLN A 75 1.44 11.64 -17.69
CA GLN A 75 2.69 11.45 -18.44
C GLN A 75 3.91 11.28 -17.53
N VAL A 76 3.73 11.47 -16.22
CA VAL A 76 4.78 11.34 -15.20
C VAL A 76 4.46 10.22 -14.22
N LEU A 77 5.52 9.60 -13.69
CA LEU A 77 5.44 8.65 -12.60
C LEU A 77 5.72 9.33 -11.27
N TYR A 78 5.23 8.74 -10.19
CA TYR A 78 5.54 9.15 -8.83
C TYR A 78 6.38 8.04 -8.19
N ILE A 79 7.61 8.36 -7.78
CA ILE A 79 8.44 7.41 -7.04
C ILE A 79 8.09 7.46 -5.56
N ASP A 80 8.03 6.29 -4.94
CA ASP A 80 7.92 6.14 -3.50
C ASP A 80 9.02 5.20 -3.00
N VAL A 81 9.57 5.49 -1.82
CA VAL A 81 10.54 4.64 -1.15
C VAL A 81 9.85 4.11 0.09
N VAL A 82 9.66 2.79 0.12
CA VAL A 82 8.92 2.12 1.19
C VAL A 82 9.89 1.35 2.07
N ARG A 83 9.74 1.53 3.38
CA ARG A 83 10.49 0.80 4.39
C ARG A 83 9.73 -0.45 4.81
N ASP A 84 10.37 -1.61 4.67
CA ASP A 84 9.88 -2.87 5.24
C ASP A 84 10.42 -3.03 6.67
N ASN A 85 9.55 -3.47 7.58
CA ASN A 85 9.92 -3.66 8.98
C ASN A 85 10.66 -4.98 9.13
N ALA A 86 11.88 -4.94 9.70
CA ALA A 86 12.63 -6.13 10.03
C ALA A 86 13.46 -5.92 11.30
N PHE A 87 13.62 -6.99 12.07
CA PHE A 87 14.44 -6.99 13.28
C PHE A 87 15.92 -6.90 12.90
N LEU A 88 16.63 -5.91 13.44
CA LEU A 88 18.08 -5.67 13.26
C LEU A 88 18.56 -5.47 11.82
N VAL A 89 17.67 -5.34 10.85
CA VAL A 89 18.01 -5.15 9.43
C VAL A 89 17.12 -4.05 8.88
N THR A 90 17.74 -3.09 8.22
CA THR A 90 17.00 -2.07 7.48
C THR A 90 16.69 -2.58 6.09
N LYS A 91 15.47 -2.37 5.62
CA LYS A 91 15.03 -2.77 4.29
C LYS A 91 14.28 -1.63 3.62
N LEU A 92 14.69 -1.27 2.41
CA LEU A 92 13.97 -0.32 1.55
C LEU A 92 13.69 -0.95 0.20
N PHE A 93 12.57 -0.58 -0.41
CA PHE A 93 12.26 -0.88 -1.79
C PHE A 93 11.54 0.30 -2.43
N ILE A 94 11.59 0.37 -3.75
CA ILE A 94 11.10 1.49 -4.55
C ILE A 94 9.81 1.05 -5.24
N GLN A 95 8.83 1.95 -5.30
CA GLN A 95 7.63 1.77 -6.10
C GLN A 95 7.49 2.94 -7.08
N PHE A 96 7.17 2.66 -8.33
CA PHE A 96 6.67 3.67 -9.26
C PHE A 96 5.16 3.59 -9.31
N LYS A 97 4.50 4.73 -9.18
CA LYS A 97 3.05 4.88 -9.21
C LYS A 97 2.62 5.76 -10.37
N ASP A 98 1.47 5.45 -10.96
CA ASP A 98 0.83 6.31 -11.96
C ASP A 98 0.13 7.52 -11.31
N CYS A 99 -0.51 8.35 -12.13
CA CYS A 99 -1.29 9.51 -11.69
C CYS A 99 -2.51 9.18 -10.81
N PHE A 100 -2.95 7.93 -10.80
CA PHE A 100 -4.04 7.42 -9.96
C PHE A 100 -3.52 6.71 -8.69
N GLY A 101 -2.19 6.67 -8.49
CA GLY A 101 -1.56 6.01 -7.35
C GLY A 101 -1.41 4.49 -7.51
N GLN A 102 -1.67 3.93 -8.70
CA GLN A 102 -1.49 2.51 -8.97
C GLN A 102 -0.02 2.19 -9.18
N VAL A 103 0.46 1.14 -8.52
CA VAL A 103 1.85 0.69 -8.61
C VAL A 103 2.08 0.03 -9.97
N VAL A 104 2.89 0.65 -10.81
CA VAL A 104 3.27 0.12 -12.13
C VAL A 104 4.58 -0.68 -12.07
N PHE A 105 5.37 -0.49 -11.01
CA PHE A 105 6.61 -1.23 -10.79
C PHE A 105 7.01 -1.22 -9.33
N THR A 106 7.60 -2.33 -8.90
CA THR A 106 8.20 -2.50 -7.59
C THR A 106 9.61 -3.06 -7.77
N SER A 107 10.57 -2.42 -7.13
CA SER A 107 11.98 -2.83 -7.17
C SER A 107 12.22 -4.08 -6.32
N GLU A 108 13.38 -4.69 -6.52
CA GLU A 108 13.93 -5.61 -5.52
C GLU A 108 14.19 -4.89 -4.19
N VAL A 109 14.13 -5.65 -3.09
CA VAL A 109 14.35 -5.12 -1.74
C VAL A 109 15.84 -4.95 -1.47
N GLY A 110 16.26 -3.71 -1.27
CA GLY A 110 17.56 -3.39 -0.73
C GLY A 110 17.61 -3.62 0.77
N LYS A 111 18.69 -4.23 1.26
CA LYS A 111 18.87 -4.56 2.69
C LYS A 111 20.21 -4.01 3.17
N SER A 112 20.25 -3.62 4.44
CA SER A 112 21.48 -3.21 5.12
C SER A 112 21.46 -3.69 6.57
N LYS A 113 22.62 -4.12 7.06
CA LYS A 113 22.86 -4.48 8.46
C LYS A 113 23.53 -3.35 9.26
N GLU A 114 23.76 -2.21 8.62
CA GLU A 114 24.35 -1.06 9.30
C GLU A 114 23.42 -0.51 10.38
N LYS A 115 24.02 -0.10 11.48
CA LYS A 115 23.29 0.46 12.63
C LYS A 115 23.08 1.96 12.51
N ASP A 116 23.95 2.63 11.76
CA ASP A 116 23.77 4.04 11.42
C ASP A 116 22.68 4.19 10.34
N TYR A 117 21.66 5.00 10.62
CA TYR A 117 20.50 5.12 9.74
C TYR A 117 20.83 5.77 8.39
N GLU A 118 21.74 6.75 8.36
CA GLU A 118 22.10 7.42 7.11
C GLU A 118 22.83 6.45 6.17
N ALA A 119 23.83 5.74 6.69
CA ALA A 119 24.54 4.71 5.96
C ALA A 119 23.60 3.57 5.53
N ALA A 120 22.78 3.06 6.45
CA ALA A 120 21.87 1.95 6.18
C ALA A 120 20.84 2.29 5.09
N TYR A 121 20.21 3.47 5.16
CA TYR A 121 19.23 3.87 4.16
C TYR A 121 19.87 4.15 2.81
N LYS A 122 21.05 4.78 2.77
CA LYS A 122 21.79 4.95 1.52
C LYS A 122 22.10 3.61 0.87
N GLU A 123 22.63 2.64 1.63
CA GLU A 123 22.96 1.31 1.11
C GLU A 123 21.71 0.57 0.62
N CYS A 124 20.62 0.59 1.40
CA CYS A 124 19.37 -0.04 0.98
C CYS A 124 18.83 0.60 -0.31
N LEU A 125 18.85 1.92 -0.40
CA LEU A 125 18.35 2.64 -1.57
C LEU A 125 19.20 2.32 -2.82
N ASP A 126 20.53 2.37 -2.69
CA ASP A 126 21.46 2.02 -3.78
C ASP A 126 21.24 0.56 -4.25
N ASN A 127 20.99 -0.38 -3.32
CA ASN A 127 20.67 -1.76 -3.65
C ASN A 127 19.31 -1.91 -4.34
N ALA A 128 18.27 -1.20 -3.91
CA ALA A 128 16.95 -1.23 -4.54
C ALA A 128 17.01 -0.70 -6.00
N PHE A 129 17.79 0.35 -6.23
CA PHE A 129 17.99 0.93 -7.57
C PHE A 129 18.69 -0.01 -8.57
N LYS A 130 19.36 -1.08 -8.13
CA LYS A 130 19.93 -2.09 -9.06
C LYS A 130 18.88 -2.66 -10.01
N SER A 131 17.71 -2.98 -9.47
CA SER A 131 16.58 -3.48 -10.27
C SER A 131 15.96 -2.40 -11.17
N VAL A 132 16.00 -1.13 -10.76
CA VAL A 132 15.58 0.00 -11.59
C VAL A 132 16.55 0.19 -12.76
N TYR A 133 17.86 0.09 -12.53
CA TYR A 133 18.86 0.15 -13.59
C TYR A 133 18.72 -1.01 -14.59
N ALA A 134 18.36 -2.20 -14.10
CA ALA A 134 18.15 -3.39 -14.92
C ALA A 134 16.94 -3.27 -15.87
N LEU A 135 16.04 -2.30 -15.66
CA LEU A 135 14.96 -2.01 -16.60
C LEU A 135 15.47 -1.43 -17.93
N HIS A 136 16.68 -0.85 -17.92
CA HIS A 136 17.24 -0.14 -19.08
C HIS A 136 16.22 0.84 -19.69
N TYR A 137 15.63 1.67 -18.84
CA TYR A 137 14.58 2.59 -19.22
C TYR A 137 14.97 3.41 -20.46
N LYS A 138 14.05 3.41 -21.42
CA LYS A 138 14.07 4.30 -22.56
C LYS A 138 12.64 4.69 -22.87
N TYR A 139 12.41 6.00 -22.90
CA TYR A 139 11.10 6.54 -23.21
C TYR A 139 10.61 6.04 -24.59
N SER A 140 9.42 5.45 -24.64
CA SER A 140 8.85 4.80 -25.83
C SER A 140 8.25 5.80 -26.82
N GLY A 141 8.05 7.05 -26.41
CA GLY A 141 7.35 8.06 -27.23
C GLY A 141 5.83 7.94 -27.22
N ASN A 142 5.29 6.89 -26.60
CA ASN A 142 3.85 6.64 -26.54
C ASN A 142 3.21 7.37 -25.35
N ALA A 143 1.95 7.76 -25.50
CA ALA A 143 1.16 8.19 -24.35
C ALA A 143 0.83 6.96 -23.48
N PRO A 144 0.99 7.03 -22.15
CA PRO A 144 0.70 5.92 -21.28
C PRO A 144 -0.78 5.57 -21.34
N VAL A 145 -1.08 4.29 -21.60
CA VAL A 145 -2.46 3.80 -21.66
C VAL A 145 -2.95 3.62 -20.23
N VAL A 146 -3.53 4.67 -19.65
CA VAL A 146 -4.04 4.61 -18.29
C VAL A 146 -5.42 3.98 -18.28
N ASN A 147 -5.48 2.69 -17.93
CA ASN A 147 -6.75 1.98 -17.83
C ASN A 147 -7.46 2.41 -16.55
N SER A 148 -8.34 3.39 -16.67
CA SER A 148 -9.30 3.76 -15.62
C SER A 148 -10.41 2.71 -15.55
N LYS A 149 -10.13 1.53 -15.00
CA LYS A 149 -11.15 0.55 -14.59
C LYS A 149 -10.75 -0.09 -13.27
N THR A 150 -11.59 0.16 -12.25
CA THR A 150 -12.00 -0.68 -11.11
C THR A 150 -10.95 -1.65 -10.52
N PRO A 151 -10.70 -1.63 -9.20
CA PRO A 151 -9.68 -2.45 -8.56
C PRO A 151 -9.88 -3.94 -8.89
N VAL A 152 -8.99 -4.47 -9.72
CA VAL A 152 -8.88 -5.90 -9.96
C VAL A 152 -8.19 -6.48 -8.73
N ALA A 153 -8.97 -7.27 -7.98
CA ALA A 153 -8.48 -8.16 -6.95
C ALA A 153 -7.26 -8.92 -7.46
N ALA A 154 -6.14 -8.78 -6.74
CA ALA A 154 -4.94 -9.57 -6.94
C ALA A 154 -5.27 -11.04 -6.65
N LYS A 155 -5.57 -11.79 -7.71
CA LYS A 155 -5.67 -13.24 -7.68
C LYS A 155 -4.26 -13.82 -7.49
N VAL A 156 -3.89 -14.04 -6.23
CA VAL A 156 -2.71 -14.84 -5.89
C VAL A 156 -3.07 -16.30 -6.17
N SER A 157 -2.55 -16.84 -7.26
CA SER A 157 -2.58 -18.29 -7.50
C SER A 157 -1.47 -18.95 -6.68
N PRO A 158 -1.72 -20.11 -6.05
CA PRO A 158 -0.80 -20.72 -5.09
C PRO A 158 0.15 -21.71 -5.76
N ALA A 159 1.42 -21.67 -5.37
CA ALA A 159 2.38 -22.75 -5.63
C ALA A 159 3.10 -23.13 -4.34
N ALA A 160 2.55 -24.19 -3.73
CA ALA A 160 3.20 -25.27 -2.99
C ALA A 160 4.35 -24.96 -2.01
N ALA A 161 4.05 -25.10 -0.71
CA ALA A 161 4.90 -25.83 0.22
C ALA A 161 4.07 -26.48 1.35
N ALA A 162 4.05 -27.81 1.30
CA ALA A 162 3.97 -28.79 2.37
C ALA A 162 3.06 -28.57 3.60
N VAL A 163 1.97 -29.36 3.61
CA VAL A 163 1.50 -30.24 4.70
C VAL A 163 2.20 -30.08 6.07
N VAL A 164 1.43 -29.61 7.06
CA VAL A 164 1.41 -30.24 8.39
C VAL A 164 -0.01 -30.18 8.93
N THR A 165 -0.52 -31.36 9.23
CA THR A 165 -1.85 -31.66 9.73
C THR A 165 -1.83 -31.68 11.26
N SER A 166 -2.96 -31.27 11.87
CA SER A 166 -3.39 -31.45 13.28
C SER A 166 -2.61 -30.62 14.33
N ALA A 167 -3.21 -30.00 15.35
CA ALA A 167 -4.52 -30.15 15.99
C ALA A 167 -4.86 -28.84 16.77
N PRO A 168 -6.04 -28.72 17.41
CA PRO A 168 -6.67 -27.45 17.77
C PRO A 168 -6.17 -26.90 19.11
N VAL A 169 -6.07 -25.57 19.22
CA VAL A 169 -6.13 -24.88 20.52
C VAL A 169 -6.93 -23.59 20.38
N THR A 170 -8.19 -23.71 20.78
CA THR A 170 -8.85 -22.89 21.80
C THR A 170 -8.54 -21.39 21.82
N GLN A 171 -9.62 -20.64 21.59
CA GLN A 171 -9.88 -19.26 22.02
C GLN A 171 -9.04 -18.79 23.21
N VAL A 172 -8.43 -17.61 23.04
CA VAL A 172 -8.37 -16.63 24.12
C VAL A 172 -9.19 -15.43 23.67
N ALA A 173 -10.44 -15.42 24.12
CA ALA A 173 -11.25 -14.22 24.19
C ALA A 173 -10.53 -13.25 25.15
N ALA A 174 -9.97 -12.17 24.61
CA ALA A 174 -9.79 -10.96 25.39
C ALA A 174 -11.17 -10.31 25.51
N VAL A 175 -11.60 -10.12 26.75
CA VAL A 175 -12.93 -9.69 27.18
C VAL A 175 -13.26 -8.32 26.60
N ALA A 176 -13.95 -8.29 25.46
CA ALA A 176 -14.83 -7.20 25.13
C ALA A 176 -16.16 -7.48 25.82
N THR A 177 -16.61 -6.55 26.67
CA THR A 177 -17.98 -6.54 27.18
C THR A 177 -18.90 -6.64 25.97
N SER A 178 -19.67 -7.72 25.86
CA SER A 178 -20.58 -7.89 24.73
C SER A 178 -21.52 -6.68 24.67
N PRO A 179 -21.60 -5.96 23.54
CA PRO A 179 -22.45 -4.79 23.45
C PRO A 179 -23.91 -5.19 23.67
N ASP A 180 -24.68 -4.31 24.33
CA ASP A 180 -26.12 -4.50 24.50
C ASP A 180 -26.78 -4.63 23.12
N LEU A 181 -27.41 -5.78 22.88
CA LEU A 181 -28.03 -6.14 21.59
C LEU A 181 -29.19 -5.21 21.21
N LYS A 182 -29.63 -4.33 22.13
CA LYS A 182 -30.69 -3.36 21.93
C LYS A 182 -30.22 -1.99 21.45
N ASP A 183 -28.90 -1.76 21.33
CA ASP A 183 -28.39 -0.47 20.87
C ASP A 183 -28.81 -0.20 19.40
N PRO A 184 -29.42 0.97 19.09
CA PRO A 184 -29.73 1.36 17.72
C PRO A 184 -28.48 1.48 16.82
N ASN A 185 -27.30 1.75 17.41
CA ASN A 185 -26.03 1.95 16.70
C ASN A 185 -25.13 0.71 16.68
N LEU A 186 -25.67 -0.48 17.00
CA LEU A 186 -24.92 -1.73 16.96
C LEU A 186 -24.48 -2.08 15.52
N LEU A 187 -23.18 -2.23 15.34
CA LEU A 187 -22.55 -2.72 14.12
C LEU A 187 -22.12 -4.19 14.26
N TYR A 188 -22.11 -4.91 13.14
CA TYR A 188 -21.63 -6.28 13.05
C TYR A 188 -20.35 -6.34 12.23
N ALA A 189 -19.31 -7.01 12.76
CA ALA A 189 -18.06 -7.20 12.05
C ALA A 189 -18.15 -8.43 11.14
N GLN A 190 -18.05 -8.24 9.83
CA GLN A 190 -17.91 -9.30 8.85
C GLN A 190 -16.43 -9.48 8.51
N PRO A 191 -15.85 -10.69 8.65
CA PRO A 191 -14.45 -10.92 8.35
C PRO A 191 -14.12 -10.70 6.87
N THR A 192 -12.94 -10.14 6.61
CA THR A 192 -12.37 -9.97 5.26
C THR A 192 -10.93 -10.48 5.22
N GLU A 193 -10.34 -10.53 4.02
CA GLU A 193 -8.94 -10.96 3.84
C GLU A 193 -7.95 -10.12 4.66
N SER A 194 -8.21 -8.81 4.80
CA SER A 194 -7.32 -7.86 5.49
C SER A 194 -7.78 -7.45 6.89
N GLY A 195 -8.99 -7.84 7.32
CA GLY A 195 -9.52 -7.50 8.64
C GLY A 195 -11.01 -7.76 8.76
N TYR A 196 -11.80 -6.70 8.87
CA TYR A 196 -13.25 -6.77 9.02
C TYR A 196 -13.95 -5.63 8.26
N GLN A 197 -15.22 -5.81 7.93
CA GLN A 197 -16.15 -4.75 7.52
C GLN A 197 -17.23 -4.62 8.57
N LEU A 198 -17.50 -3.40 9.04
CA LEU A 198 -18.59 -3.14 9.96
C LEU A 198 -19.84 -2.77 9.17
N ILE A 199 -20.91 -3.53 9.36
CA ILE A 199 -22.21 -3.31 8.75
C ILE A 199 -23.26 -2.95 9.80
N ASP A 200 -24.21 -2.11 9.41
CA ASP A 200 -25.40 -1.82 10.23
C ASP A 200 -26.49 -2.91 10.08
N LYS A 201 -27.65 -2.70 10.71
CA LYS A 201 -28.81 -3.61 10.61
C LYS A 201 -29.44 -3.66 9.20
N THR A 202 -29.05 -2.77 8.29
CA THR A 202 -29.54 -2.67 6.90
C THR A 202 -28.51 -3.18 5.88
N PRO A 203 -27.72 -4.18 6.26
CA PRO A 203 -26.46 -4.61 5.63
C PRO A 203 -25.56 -3.55 4.98
N LYS A 204 -25.66 -2.28 5.38
CA LYS A 204 -24.87 -1.21 4.77
C LYS A 204 -23.50 -1.16 5.43
N VAL A 205 -22.44 -1.10 4.63
CA VAL A 205 -21.06 -0.95 5.13
C VAL A 205 -20.88 0.45 5.69
N VAL A 206 -20.59 0.53 6.98
CA VAL A 206 -20.37 1.79 7.72
C VAL A 206 -18.87 2.05 7.91
N MET A 207 -18.06 1.00 8.07
CA MET A 207 -16.62 1.14 8.33
C MET A 207 -15.85 -0.06 7.78
N LYS A 208 -14.61 0.17 7.33
CA LYS A 208 -13.66 -0.89 6.99
C LYS A 208 -12.53 -0.93 8.01
N LEU A 209 -12.21 -2.12 8.49
CA LEU A 209 -11.14 -2.38 9.46
C LEU A 209 -10.03 -3.20 8.83
N LEU A 210 -8.79 -2.74 8.97
CA LEU A 210 -7.59 -3.48 8.58
C LEU A 210 -6.85 -3.92 9.85
N LYS A 211 -6.41 -5.17 9.87
CA LYS A 211 -5.62 -5.73 10.98
C LYS A 211 -4.29 -4.99 11.10
N THR A 212 -3.91 -4.70 12.34
CA THR A 212 -2.55 -4.24 12.67
C THR A 212 -1.80 -5.36 13.39
N SER A 213 -0.53 -5.12 13.72
CA SER A 213 0.25 -6.02 14.59
C SER A 213 -0.28 -6.07 16.02
N GLN A 214 -1.09 -5.11 16.44
CA GLN A 214 -1.68 -5.04 17.77
C GLN A 214 -3.11 -5.57 17.74
N SER A 215 -3.42 -6.57 18.57
CA SER A 215 -4.74 -7.22 18.62
C SER A 215 -5.87 -6.30 19.10
N ASN A 216 -5.52 -5.22 19.82
CA ASN A 216 -6.45 -4.22 20.33
C ASN A 216 -6.59 -2.98 19.40
N VAL A 217 -5.94 -2.96 18.23
CA VAL A 217 -5.98 -1.82 17.31
C VAL A 217 -6.23 -2.28 15.87
N TYR A 218 -7.21 -1.66 15.23
CA TYR A 218 -7.44 -1.76 13.79
C TYR A 218 -7.21 -0.40 13.13
N ILE A 219 -6.71 -0.38 11.89
CA ILE A 219 -6.83 0.81 11.06
C ILE A 219 -8.27 0.86 10.56
N ALA A 220 -8.95 1.98 10.75
CA ALA A 220 -10.35 2.14 10.45
C ALA A 220 -10.58 3.23 9.40
N ILE A 221 -11.46 2.96 8.44
CA ILE A 221 -11.85 3.89 7.38
C ILE A 221 -13.37 4.06 7.45
N LYS A 222 -13.83 5.28 7.74
CA LYS A 222 -15.24 5.66 7.87
C LYS A 222 -15.50 6.89 6.99
N ASP A 223 -16.36 6.78 5.98
CA ASP A 223 -16.75 7.87 5.09
C ASP A 223 -15.57 8.74 4.57
N ASN A 224 -14.49 8.09 4.12
CA ASN A 224 -13.21 8.68 3.66
C ASN A 224 -12.31 9.29 4.75
N VAL A 225 -12.71 9.25 6.02
CA VAL A 225 -11.83 9.60 7.14
C VAL A 225 -11.10 8.33 7.59
N GLN A 226 -9.78 8.39 7.56
CA GLN A 226 -8.91 7.33 8.08
C GLN A 226 -8.55 7.64 9.53
N GLY A 227 -8.64 6.61 10.37
CA GLY A 227 -8.31 6.67 11.78
C GLY A 227 -7.94 5.30 12.33
N SER A 228 -8.02 5.17 13.65
CA SER A 228 -7.72 3.94 14.37
C SER A 228 -8.94 3.53 15.18
N LEU A 229 -9.35 2.26 15.09
CA LEU A 229 -10.32 1.67 16.00
C LEU A 229 -9.56 0.95 17.12
N ILE A 230 -9.67 1.46 18.34
CA ILE A 230 -8.88 1.03 19.50
C ILE A 230 -9.81 0.45 20.57
N LEU A 231 -9.49 -0.73 21.08
CA LEU A 231 -10.10 -1.30 22.28
C LEU A 231 -9.40 -0.70 23.50
N LYS A 232 -10.14 0.09 24.28
CA LYS A 232 -9.64 0.69 25.53
C LYS A 232 -9.82 -0.25 26.71
N GLU A 233 -9.20 0.10 27.84
CA GLU A 233 -9.22 -0.69 29.09
C GLU A 233 -10.64 -0.88 29.67
N ASP A 234 -11.58 -0.01 29.28
CA ASP A 234 -13.00 -0.11 29.62
C ASP A 234 -13.74 -1.21 28.82
N GLY A 235 -13.05 -1.93 27.95
CA GLY A 235 -13.60 -2.97 27.10
C GLY A 235 -14.43 -2.44 25.94
N GLN A 236 -14.37 -1.14 25.64
CA GLN A 236 -15.12 -0.49 24.58
C GLN A 236 -14.22 -0.09 23.40
N TRP A 237 -14.81 -0.10 22.21
CA TRP A 237 -14.13 0.30 20.98
C TRP A 237 -14.33 1.79 20.72
N TYR A 238 -13.24 2.49 20.40
CA TYR A 238 -13.25 3.91 20.04
C TYR A 238 -12.58 4.11 18.69
N PHE A 239 -13.26 4.81 17.79
CA PHE A 239 -12.70 5.29 16.54
C PHE A 239 -12.07 6.67 16.78
N GLU A 240 -10.76 6.74 16.60
CA GLU A 240 -9.99 7.97 16.77
C GLU A 240 -9.45 8.43 15.43
N SER A 241 -9.74 9.69 15.07
CA SER A 241 -9.27 10.32 13.83
C SER A 241 -8.88 11.77 14.08
N TYR A 242 -7.99 12.31 13.26
CA TYR A 242 -7.67 13.74 13.27
C TYR A 242 -8.58 14.47 12.28
N GLN A 243 -9.31 15.46 12.77
CA GLN A 243 -10.12 16.36 11.95
C GLN A 243 -9.76 17.80 12.31
N ASN A 244 -9.30 18.58 11.33
CA ASN A 244 -8.81 19.96 11.55
C ASN A 244 -7.73 20.04 12.66
N ASP A 245 -6.73 19.15 12.60
CA ASP A 245 -5.64 19.01 13.58
C ASP A 245 -6.09 18.72 15.04
N LYS A 246 -7.36 18.35 15.24
CA LYS A 246 -7.88 17.92 16.54
C LYS A 246 -8.18 16.44 16.53
N LEU A 247 -7.77 15.76 17.59
CA LEU A 247 -8.15 14.37 17.84
C LEU A 247 -9.64 14.30 18.18
N VAL A 248 -10.40 13.59 17.36
CA VAL A 248 -11.81 13.26 17.59
C VAL A 248 -11.89 11.77 17.93
N SER A 249 -12.49 11.45 19.07
CA SER A 249 -12.69 10.09 19.57
C SER A 249 -14.19 9.79 19.64
N GLU A 250 -14.65 8.81 18.88
CA GLU A 250 -16.04 8.39 18.78
C GLU A 250 -16.18 6.95 19.29
N LYS A 251 -17.11 6.70 20.23
CA LYS A 251 -17.38 5.34 20.70
C LYS A 251 -18.11 4.54 19.61
N ILE A 252 -17.61 3.35 19.31
CA ILE A 252 -18.18 2.42 18.33
C ILE A 252 -18.74 1.18 19.04
N VAL A 253 -20.02 0.92 18.85
CA VAL A 253 -20.69 -0.26 19.40
C VAL A 253 -20.64 -1.35 18.33
N VAL A 254 -19.73 -2.31 18.49
CA VAL A 254 -19.49 -3.36 17.50
C VAL A 254 -19.47 -4.75 18.13
N LYS A 255 -20.13 -5.69 17.47
CA LYS A 255 -20.04 -7.12 17.76
C LYS A 255 -19.13 -7.78 16.72
N PHE A 256 -17.99 -8.28 17.18
CA PHE A 256 -17.06 -9.10 16.40
C PHE A 256 -17.55 -10.54 16.27
#